data_AF-A0A249PC75-F1
#
_entry.id   AF-A0A249PC75-F1
#
_cell.length_a   1.000
_cell.length_b   1.000
_cell.length_c   1.000
_cell.angle_alpha   90.00
_cell.angle_beta   90.00
_cell.angle_gamma   90.00
#
_symmetry.space_group_name_H-M   'P 1'
#
loop_
_entity.id
_entity.type
_entity.pdbx_description
1 polymer ?
#
loop_
_entity_poly.entity_id
_entity_poly.type
_entity_poly.pdbx_seq_one_letter_code
_entity_poly.pdbx_strand_id
1 'polypeptide(L)'
;MDLLRWISGHGQLISALTGVGMLLVWVIYLQVFISSYRRQLRATLLIARGAGDGLEARCFLSNMSSGPVYVQSVIITLETADGTLIRPATDIQDGEGSPIERTRQGPLQPGDIRDIGSFRSLICHALEAADDQAEIVQAMVIEILGVYGSEDLPVGARRRFILAKTQGRIRLRGDTIETQQIRKRRERRRLISELKRDQ
;
A
#
# COMPACT_ATOMS: atom_id res chain seq x y z
N MET A 1 8.47 6.56 -66.90
CA MET A 1 7.18 5.84 -66.90
C MET A 1 7.28 4.46 -66.24
N ASP A 2 8.47 3.98 -65.89
CA ASP A 2 8.65 2.61 -65.34
C ASP A 2 8.26 2.46 -63.87
N LEU A 3 8.40 3.51 -63.04
CA LEU A 3 7.99 3.49 -61.63
C LEU A 3 6.48 3.26 -61.47
N LEU A 4 5.67 3.91 -62.31
CA LEU A 4 4.21 3.80 -62.30
C LEU A 4 3.72 2.41 -62.76
N ARG A 5 4.38 1.80 -63.76
CA ARG A 5 4.10 0.43 -64.23
C ARG A 5 4.54 -0.63 -63.20
N TRP A 6 5.65 -0.41 -62.51
CA TRP A 6 6.12 -1.33 -61.46
C TRP A 6 5.20 -1.32 -60.23
N ILE A 7 4.77 -0.13 -59.79
CA ILE A 7 3.79 0.04 -58.72
C ILE A 7 2.43 -0.55 -59.11
N SER A 8 1.98 -0.42 -60.36
CA SER A 8 0.71 -1.01 -60.78
C SER A 8 0.75 -2.54 -60.86
N GLY A 9 1.90 -3.13 -61.16
CA GLY A 9 2.10 -4.59 -61.19
C GLY A 9 2.24 -5.26 -59.82
N HIS A 10 2.73 -4.51 -58.81
CA HIS A 10 2.95 -5.01 -57.45
C HIS A 10 2.07 -4.32 -56.39
N GLY A 11 1.07 -3.54 -56.81
CA GLY A 11 0.25 -2.72 -55.93
C GLY A 11 -0.46 -3.54 -54.84
N GLN A 12 -0.84 -4.79 -55.13
CA GLN A 12 -1.46 -5.69 -54.17
C GLN A 12 -0.48 -6.12 -53.05
N LEU A 13 0.78 -6.40 -53.39
CA LEU A 13 1.85 -6.70 -52.42
C LEU A 13 2.19 -5.48 -51.56
N ILE A 14 2.29 -4.30 -52.18
CA ILE A 14 2.55 -3.03 -51.46
C ILE A 14 1.39 -2.71 -50.51
N SER A 15 0.15 -2.92 -50.94
CA SER A 15 -1.04 -2.70 -50.11
C SER A 15 -1.11 -3.70 -48.96
N ALA A 16 -0.79 -4.97 -49.21
CA ALA A 16 -0.71 -6.00 -48.18
C ALA A 16 0.37 -5.69 -47.13
N LEU A 17 1.58 -5.31 -47.58
CA LEU A 17 2.68 -4.90 -46.69
C LEU A 17 2.32 -3.65 -45.89
N THR A 18 1.70 -2.66 -46.52
CA THR A 18 1.21 -1.44 -45.84
C THR A 18 0.16 -1.80 -44.79
N GLY A 19 -0.76 -2.72 -45.10
CA GLY A 19 -1.77 -3.21 -44.16
C GLY A 19 -1.15 -3.94 -42.96
N VAL A 20 -0.17 -4.82 -43.19
CA VAL A 20 0.57 -5.50 -42.12
C VAL A 20 1.37 -4.51 -41.27
N GLY A 21 2.06 -3.56 -41.90
CA GLY A 21 2.79 -2.50 -41.21
C GLY A 21 1.88 -1.64 -40.34
N MET A 22 0.71 -1.27 -40.85
CA MET A 22 -0.31 -0.54 -40.09
C MET A 22 -0.81 -1.36 -38.90
N LEU A 23 -1.09 -2.64 -39.08
CA LEU A 23 -1.50 -3.54 -38.00
C LEU A 23 -0.42 -3.65 -36.92
N LEU A 24 0.85 -3.72 -37.30
CA LEU A 24 1.98 -3.77 -36.37
C LEU A 24 2.06 -2.50 -35.52
N VAL A 25 1.89 -1.33 -36.13
CA VAL A 25 1.81 -0.04 -35.40
C VAL A 25 0.67 -0.06 -34.39
N TRP A 26 -0.51 -0.56 -34.78
CA TRP A 26 -1.64 -0.69 -33.85
C TRP A 26 -1.36 -1.65 -32.69
N VAL A 27 -0.68 -2.78 -32.94
CA VAL A 27 -0.30 -3.73 -31.88
C VAL A 27 0.67 -3.08 -30.89
N ILE A 28 1.69 -2.37 -31.37
CA ILE A 28 2.63 -1.63 -30.52
C ILE A 28 1.87 -0.57 -29.70
N TYR A 29 0.99 0.21 -30.35
CA TYR A 29 0.22 1.23 -29.67
C TYR A 29 -0.69 0.63 -28.58
N LEU A 30 -1.40 -0.46 -28.88
CA LEU A 30 -2.22 -1.18 -27.93
C LEU A 30 -1.40 -1.72 -26.75
N GLN A 31 -0.21 -2.27 -27.03
CA GLN A 31 0.70 -2.76 -25.98
C GLN A 31 1.15 -1.63 -25.05
N VAL A 32 1.53 -0.47 -25.59
CA VAL A 32 1.91 0.71 -24.80
C VAL A 32 0.73 1.21 -23.98
N PHE A 33 -0.46 1.30 -24.59
CA PHE A 33 -1.68 1.73 -23.92
C PHE A 33 -2.07 0.80 -22.76
N ILE A 34 -2.05 -0.51 -22.98
CA ILE A 34 -2.35 -1.49 -21.92
C ILE A 34 -1.32 -1.39 -20.79
N SER A 35 -0.04 -1.22 -21.12
CA SER A 35 1.02 -1.08 -20.12
C SER A 35 0.85 0.18 -19.26
N SER A 36 0.59 1.33 -19.90
CA SER A 36 0.39 2.59 -19.19
C SER A 36 -0.89 2.57 -18.34
N TYR A 37 -1.99 2.08 -18.90
CA TYR A 37 -3.27 1.96 -18.21
C TYR A 37 -3.18 1.02 -16.99
N ARG A 38 -2.55 -0.15 -17.14
CA ARG A 38 -2.32 -1.09 -16.02
C ARG A 38 -1.40 -0.53 -14.94
N ARG A 39 -0.51 0.41 -15.26
CA ARG A 39 0.34 1.08 -14.26
C ARG A 39 -0.44 2.13 -13.48
N GLN A 40 -1.35 2.86 -14.14
CA GLN A 40 -2.19 3.88 -13.50
C GLN A 40 -3.24 3.30 -12.55
N LEU A 41 -3.78 2.10 -12.85
CA LEU A 41 -4.79 1.45 -12.03
C LEU A 41 -4.26 0.83 -10.73
N ARG A 42 -2.95 0.80 -10.49
CA ARG A 42 -2.38 0.17 -9.30
C ARG A 42 -2.43 1.13 -8.12
N ALA A 43 -3.22 0.80 -7.11
CA ALA A 43 -3.16 1.51 -5.85
C ALA A 43 -1.81 1.27 -5.14
N THR A 44 -1.25 2.32 -4.54
CA THR A 44 -0.01 2.28 -3.78
C THR A 44 -0.19 3.08 -2.50
N LEU A 45 0.04 2.44 -1.36
CA LEU A 45 0.00 3.08 -0.05
C LEU A 45 1.40 3.05 0.57
N LEU A 46 1.87 4.18 1.10
CA LEU A 46 3.17 4.30 1.73
C LEU A 46 3.00 4.42 3.24
N ILE A 47 3.67 3.54 4.01
CA ILE A 47 3.73 3.64 5.47
C ILE A 47 5.10 4.21 5.80
N ALA A 48 5.15 5.38 6.42
CA ALA A 48 6.39 6.10 6.71
C ALA A 48 6.50 6.41 8.21
N ARG A 49 7.74 6.41 8.71
CA ARG A 49 8.06 6.96 10.02
C ARG A 49 8.33 8.45 9.85
N GLY A 50 7.62 9.26 10.62
CA GLY A 50 7.82 10.69 10.78
C GLY A 50 8.99 11.07 11.69
N ALA A 51 9.21 12.38 11.83
CA ALA A 51 10.19 12.90 12.78
C ALA A 51 9.82 12.52 14.23
N GLY A 52 10.84 12.23 15.04
CA GLY A 52 10.72 11.86 16.45
C GLY A 52 11.73 10.79 16.87
N ASP A 53 12.13 10.81 18.13
CA ASP A 53 13.09 9.84 18.68
C ASP A 53 12.38 8.55 19.12
N GLY A 54 13.02 7.41 18.88
CA GLY A 54 12.53 6.10 19.32
C GLY A 54 11.04 5.83 19.03
N LEU A 55 10.29 5.56 20.11
CA LEU A 55 8.87 5.23 20.10
C LEU A 55 7.93 6.45 19.99
N GLU A 56 8.43 7.66 20.22
CA GLU A 56 7.63 8.89 20.06
C GLU A 56 7.48 9.31 18.59
N ALA A 57 8.24 8.70 17.69
CA ALA A 57 8.09 8.95 16.27
C ALA A 57 6.66 8.71 15.82
N ARG A 58 6.16 9.56 14.94
CA ARG A 58 4.82 9.40 14.36
C ARG A 58 4.85 8.40 13.20
N CYS A 59 3.80 7.63 13.04
CA CYS A 59 3.60 6.78 11.88
C CYS A 59 2.60 7.43 10.93
N PHE A 60 2.99 7.60 9.67
CA PHE A 60 2.19 8.21 8.63
C PHE A 60 1.80 7.19 7.57
N LEU A 61 0.57 7.28 7.10
CA LEU A 61 0.05 6.57 5.95
C LEU A 61 -0.18 7.58 4.83
N SER A 62 0.37 7.35 3.64
CA SER A 62 0.14 8.23 2.50
C SER A 62 -0.40 7.47 1.29
N ASN A 63 -1.35 8.09 0.59
CA ASN A 63 -1.88 7.55 -0.65
C ASN A 63 -1.04 8.01 -1.85
N MET A 64 -0.29 7.08 -2.44
CA MET A 64 0.51 7.28 -3.66
C MET A 64 -0.19 6.75 -4.91
N SER A 65 -1.49 6.46 -4.82
CA SER A 65 -2.32 6.00 -5.94
C SER A 65 -2.79 7.18 -6.80
N SER A 66 -3.26 6.88 -8.00
CA SER A 66 -3.84 7.88 -8.92
C SER A 66 -5.24 8.35 -8.51
N GLY A 67 -5.94 7.59 -7.67
CA GLY A 67 -7.28 7.90 -7.18
C GLY A 67 -7.44 7.74 -5.66
N PRO A 68 -8.63 8.06 -5.12
CA PRO A 68 -8.90 7.98 -3.68
C PRO A 68 -8.92 6.52 -3.20
N VAL A 69 -8.28 6.26 -2.06
CA VAL A 69 -8.31 4.97 -1.38
C VAL A 69 -9.08 5.13 -0.07
N TYR A 70 -10.07 4.29 0.16
CA TYR A 70 -10.76 4.25 1.46
C TYR A 70 -10.02 3.31 2.40
N VAL A 71 -9.41 3.83 3.46
CA VAL A 71 -8.76 3.02 4.49
C VAL A 71 -9.85 2.33 5.31
N GLN A 72 -9.91 1.01 5.22
CA GLN A 72 -10.91 0.19 5.90
C GLN A 72 -10.37 -0.35 7.23
N SER A 73 -9.10 -0.74 7.29
CA SER A 73 -8.51 -1.24 8.52
C SER A 73 -7.03 -0.96 8.65
N VAL A 74 -6.60 -0.77 9.89
CA VAL A 74 -5.22 -0.68 10.32
C VAL A 74 -5.00 -1.80 11.32
N ILE A 75 -4.15 -2.76 10.98
CA ILE A 75 -3.83 -3.91 11.81
C ILE A 75 -2.40 -3.75 12.30
N ILE A 76 -2.21 -3.94 13.60
CA ILE A 76 -0.91 -3.93 14.25
C ILE A 76 -0.60 -5.36 14.66
N THR A 77 0.57 -5.85 14.26
CA THR A 77 1.13 -7.09 14.79
C THR A 77 2.39 -6.78 15.58
N LEU A 78 2.41 -7.12 16.86
CA LEU A 78 3.58 -7.05 17.71
C LEU A 78 4.26 -8.41 17.76
N GLU A 79 5.57 -8.43 17.57
CA GLU A 79 6.42 -9.61 17.75
C GLU A 79 7.17 -9.44 19.07
N THR A 80 6.90 -10.32 20.03
CA THR A 80 7.57 -10.38 21.32
C THR A 80 8.35 -11.69 21.45
N ALA A 81 9.14 -11.84 22.52
CA ALA A 81 9.84 -13.11 22.79
C ALA A 81 8.87 -14.28 23.03
N ASP A 82 7.68 -14.00 23.55
CA ASP A 82 6.68 -15.00 23.95
C ASP A 82 5.68 -15.33 22.82
N GLY A 83 5.71 -14.60 21.70
CA GLY A 83 4.86 -14.87 20.54
C GLY A 83 4.51 -13.62 19.73
N THR A 84 3.45 -13.74 18.93
CA THR A 84 2.93 -12.63 18.12
C THR A 84 1.53 -12.22 18.56
N LEU A 85 1.32 -10.93 18.81
CA LEU A 85 0.03 -10.36 19.16
C LEU A 85 -0.49 -9.55 17.99
N ILE A 86 -1.69 -9.87 17.50
CA ILE A 86 -2.34 -9.19 16.37
C ILE A 86 -3.56 -8.46 16.91
N ARG A 87 -3.66 -7.16 16.65
CA ARG A 87 -4.80 -6.34 17.05
C ARG A 87 -5.20 -5.34 15.96
N PRO A 88 -6.50 -5.19 15.68
CA PRO A 88 -6.98 -4.05 14.90
C PRO A 88 -6.83 -2.77 15.71
N ALA A 89 -6.34 -1.72 15.06
CA ALA A 89 -6.17 -0.39 15.62
C ALA A 89 -6.91 0.63 14.75
N THR A 90 -8.17 0.35 14.44
CA THR A 90 -9.01 1.20 13.59
C THR A 90 -9.57 2.42 14.33
N ASP A 91 -9.80 2.30 15.62
CA ASP A 91 -10.36 3.37 16.45
C ASP A 91 -9.27 4.09 17.24
N ILE A 92 -9.37 5.42 17.35
CA ILE A 92 -8.52 6.25 18.18
C ILE A 92 -9.32 6.50 19.47
N GLN A 93 -8.89 5.90 20.58
CA GLN A 93 -9.62 5.99 21.85
C GLN A 93 -9.69 7.43 22.41
N ASP A 94 -8.71 8.30 22.11
CA ASP A 94 -8.52 9.57 22.82
C ASP A 94 -8.52 10.85 21.93
N GLY A 95 -9.17 10.84 20.76
CA GLY A 95 -9.23 12.04 19.89
C GLY A 95 -10.40 12.98 20.21
N GLU A 96 -10.13 14.23 20.61
CA GLU A 96 -11.12 15.32 20.52
C GLU A 96 -11.31 15.71 19.04
N GLY A 97 -12.53 15.54 18.50
CA GLY A 97 -12.84 15.82 17.09
C GLY A 97 -14.11 15.11 16.58
N SER A 98 -14.42 15.31 15.31
CA SER A 98 -15.54 14.65 14.61
C SER A 98 -15.34 13.12 14.54
N PRO A 99 -16.40 12.30 14.38
CA PRO A 99 -16.28 10.84 14.34
C PRO A 99 -15.30 10.29 13.30
N ILE A 100 -15.07 11.03 12.20
CA ILE A 100 -14.09 10.67 11.16
C ILE A 100 -12.65 10.89 11.65
N GLU A 101 -12.41 11.95 12.42
CA GLU A 101 -11.10 12.28 13.02
C GLU A 101 -10.75 11.35 14.19
N ARG A 102 -11.73 10.64 14.74
CA ARG A 102 -11.58 9.64 15.81
C ARG A 102 -11.30 8.22 15.30
N THR A 103 -11.18 8.03 13.99
CA THR A 103 -10.84 6.74 13.41
C THR A 103 -9.62 6.88 12.51
N ARG A 104 -8.80 5.83 12.43
CA ARG A 104 -7.75 5.71 11.40
C ARG A 104 -8.33 5.29 10.04
N GLN A 105 -9.65 5.05 9.99
CA GLN A 105 -10.42 4.69 8.80
C GLN A 105 -10.83 5.93 8.00
N GLY A 106 -11.29 5.71 6.78
CA GLY A 106 -11.89 6.75 5.94
C GLY A 106 -11.15 7.02 4.65
N PRO A 107 -11.70 7.89 3.78
CA PRO A 107 -11.15 8.19 2.47
C PRO A 107 -9.81 8.93 2.58
N LEU A 108 -8.85 8.58 1.75
CA LEU A 108 -7.54 9.24 1.64
C LEU A 108 -7.33 9.64 0.17
N GLN A 109 -7.27 10.95 -0.12
CA GLN A 109 -7.12 11.42 -1.51
C GLN A 109 -5.71 11.16 -2.02
N PRO A 110 -5.48 11.11 -3.35
CA PRO A 110 -4.14 11.06 -3.92
C PRO A 110 -3.23 12.14 -3.34
N GLY A 111 -2.06 11.75 -2.83
CA GLY A 111 -1.08 12.65 -2.24
C GLY A 111 -1.31 12.98 -0.76
N ASP A 112 -2.50 12.67 -0.21
CA ASP A 112 -2.78 12.95 1.20
C ASP A 112 -1.99 12.05 2.13
N ILE A 113 -1.82 12.53 3.36
CA ILE A 113 -1.17 11.84 4.46
C ILE A 113 -2.13 11.78 5.65
N ARG A 114 -2.27 10.60 6.25
CA ARG A 114 -2.98 10.37 7.50
C ARG A 114 -1.99 10.00 8.60
N ASP A 115 -2.11 10.65 9.74
CA ASP A 115 -1.39 10.28 10.95
C ASP A 115 -2.07 9.08 11.63
N ILE A 116 -1.31 8.01 11.83
CA ILE A 116 -1.77 6.78 12.48
C ILE A 116 -1.50 6.83 14.00
N GLY A 117 -0.63 7.71 14.46
CA GLY A 117 -0.23 7.83 15.87
C GLY A 117 1.25 7.57 16.11
N SER A 118 1.70 7.69 17.36
CA SER A 118 3.08 7.35 17.73
C SER A 118 3.27 5.83 17.81
N PHE A 119 4.49 5.35 17.61
CA PHE A 119 4.81 3.93 17.78
C PHE A 119 4.48 3.46 19.20
N ARG A 120 4.70 4.31 20.22
CA ARG A 120 4.28 4.03 21.60
C ARG A 120 2.79 3.78 21.73
N SER A 121 1.95 4.70 21.25
CA SER A 121 0.50 4.55 21.43
C SER A 121 -0.05 3.34 20.68
N LEU A 122 0.53 3.01 19.54
CA LEU A 122 0.21 1.82 18.75
C LEU A 122 0.58 0.52 19.49
N ILE A 123 1.74 0.49 20.14
CA ILE A 123 2.18 -0.67 20.94
C ILE A 123 1.30 -0.84 22.18
N CYS A 124 1.08 0.22 22.95
CA CYS A 124 0.25 0.16 24.17
C CYS A 124 -1.18 -0.27 23.85
N HIS A 125 -1.75 0.23 22.73
CA HIS A 125 -3.05 -0.21 22.23
C HIS A 125 -3.08 -1.71 21.92
N ALA A 126 -2.06 -2.22 21.23
CA ALA A 126 -2.02 -3.63 20.86
C ALA A 126 -1.72 -4.59 22.04
N LEU A 127 -1.03 -4.12 23.09
CA LEU A 127 -0.79 -4.88 24.31
C LEU A 127 -1.96 -4.83 25.32
N GLU A 128 -2.91 -3.89 25.15
CA GLU A 128 -3.91 -3.55 26.18
C GLU A 128 -3.26 -3.30 27.56
N ALA A 129 -2.03 -2.77 27.56
CA ALA A 129 -1.16 -2.74 28.74
C ALA A 129 -0.53 -1.36 28.97
N ALA A 130 -0.01 -1.17 30.19
CA ALA A 130 0.72 0.02 30.59
C ALA A 130 2.03 0.21 29.80
N ASP A 131 2.50 1.46 29.77
CA ASP A 131 3.61 1.94 28.92
C ASP A 131 4.92 1.14 29.06
N ASP A 132 5.12 0.53 30.23
CA ASP A 132 6.32 -0.20 30.61
C ASP A 132 6.51 -1.51 29.81
N GLN A 133 5.43 -2.07 29.22
CA GLN A 133 5.49 -3.32 28.47
C GLN A 133 5.95 -3.15 27.01
N ALA A 134 6.03 -1.91 26.52
CA ALA A 134 6.52 -1.62 25.18
C ALA A 134 7.99 -2.07 24.97
N GLU A 135 8.75 -2.24 26.05
CA GLU A 135 10.15 -2.69 25.99
C GLU A 135 10.32 -4.17 25.59
N ILE A 136 9.26 -4.98 25.70
CA ILE A 136 9.29 -6.43 25.43
C ILE A 136 9.11 -6.71 23.92
N VAL A 137 8.66 -5.71 23.16
CA VAL A 137 8.40 -5.82 21.72
C VAL A 137 9.71 -5.75 20.95
N GLN A 138 9.97 -6.77 20.14
CA GLN A 138 11.16 -6.86 19.28
C GLN A 138 10.91 -6.25 17.90
N ALA A 139 9.70 -6.41 17.37
CA ALA A 139 9.30 -5.81 16.11
C ALA A 139 7.80 -5.51 16.09
N MET A 140 7.41 -4.56 15.25
CA MET A 140 6.02 -4.22 14.98
C MET A 140 5.78 -4.18 13.48
N VAL A 141 4.74 -4.86 13.03
CA VAL A 141 4.25 -4.83 11.66
C VAL A 141 2.97 -4.00 11.62
N ILE A 142 2.94 -3.00 10.75
CA ILE A 142 1.75 -2.23 10.43
C ILE A 142 1.23 -2.72 9.09
N GLU A 143 -0.03 -3.13 9.08
CA GLU A 143 -0.76 -3.52 7.89
C GLU A 143 -1.96 -2.61 7.68
N ILE A 144 -2.06 -2.07 6.47
CA ILE A 144 -3.16 -1.20 6.06
C ILE A 144 -3.95 -1.94 5.01
N LEU A 145 -5.27 -1.96 5.20
CA LEU A 145 -6.23 -2.50 4.27
C LEU A 145 -7.21 -1.42 3.87
N GLY A 146 -7.45 -1.31 2.57
CA GLY A 146 -8.36 -0.31 2.03
C GLY A 146 -9.06 -0.79 0.78
N VAL A 147 -10.06 -0.03 0.37
CA VAL A 147 -10.82 -0.26 -0.86
C VAL A 147 -10.45 0.82 -1.84
N TYR A 148 -10.18 0.43 -3.09
CA TYR A 148 -9.89 1.36 -4.17
C TYR A 148 -10.95 1.17 -5.24
N GLY A 149 -11.68 2.25 -5.57
CA GLY A 149 -12.90 2.15 -6.39
C GLY A 149 -12.72 1.57 -7.79
N SER A 150 -11.48 1.48 -8.29
CA SER A 150 -11.16 0.86 -9.58
C SER A 150 -10.57 -0.56 -9.47
N GLU A 151 -10.56 -1.15 -8.27
CA GLU A 151 -10.17 -2.55 -8.03
C GLU A 151 -11.24 -3.33 -7.26
N ASP A 152 -11.58 -4.54 -7.70
CA ASP A 152 -12.56 -5.44 -7.03
C ASP A 152 -12.03 -6.06 -5.73
N LEU A 153 -10.73 -5.94 -5.46
CA LEU A 153 -10.08 -6.52 -4.30
C LEU A 153 -9.59 -5.40 -3.38
N PRO A 154 -9.39 -5.66 -2.08
CA PRO A 154 -8.90 -4.66 -1.14
C PRO A 154 -7.41 -4.41 -1.36
N VAL A 155 -7.01 -3.15 -1.42
CA VAL A 155 -5.60 -2.73 -1.47
C VAL A 155 -4.98 -2.99 -0.10
N GLY A 156 -3.78 -3.58 -0.09
CA GLY A 156 -3.06 -3.82 1.15
C GLY A 156 -1.64 -3.27 1.08
N ALA A 157 -1.15 -2.73 2.18
CA ALA A 157 0.25 -2.34 2.35
C ALA A 157 0.75 -2.79 3.73
N ARG A 158 2.00 -3.25 3.79
CA ARG A 158 2.63 -3.78 4.99
C ARG A 158 4.00 -3.17 5.18
N ARG A 159 4.33 -2.80 6.41
CA ARG A 159 5.69 -2.38 6.78
C ARG A 159 6.05 -2.90 8.17
N ARG A 160 7.23 -3.50 8.29
CA ARG A 160 7.82 -4.00 9.54
C ARG A 160 8.87 -3.03 10.07
N PHE A 161 8.82 -2.79 11.37
CA PHE A 161 9.73 -1.94 12.11
C PHE A 161 10.34 -2.76 13.24
N ILE A 162 11.68 -2.81 13.30
CA ILE A 162 12.42 -3.46 14.38
C ILE A 162 12.65 -2.43 15.49
N LEU A 163 12.42 -2.86 16.73
CA LEU A 163 12.73 -2.12 17.93
C LEU A 163 14.06 -2.65 18.46
N ALA A 164 15.12 -1.86 18.32
CA ALA A 164 16.45 -2.22 18.83
C ALA A 164 16.79 -1.35 20.04
N LYS A 165 17.08 -1.97 21.19
CA LYS A 165 17.58 -1.26 22.36
C LYS A 165 19.07 -0.98 22.16
N THR A 166 19.45 0.29 22.08
CA THR A 166 20.85 0.73 21.96
C THR A 166 21.13 1.75 23.05
N GLN A 167 22.10 1.48 23.92
CA GLN A 167 22.53 2.39 25.00
C GLN A 167 21.37 2.83 25.92
N GLY A 168 20.47 1.91 26.28
CA GLY A 168 19.34 2.20 27.16
C GLY A 168 18.17 2.96 26.51
N ARG A 169 18.26 3.33 25.22
CA ARG A 169 17.16 3.94 24.45
C ARG A 169 16.65 2.97 23.39
N ILE A 170 15.34 2.91 23.23
CA ILE A 170 14.70 2.15 22.14
C ILE A 170 14.85 2.94 20.86
N ARG A 171 15.55 2.38 19.87
CA ARG A 171 15.62 2.93 18.52
C ARG A 171 14.74 2.12 17.59
N LEU A 172 13.82 2.82 16.93
CA LEU A 172 13.05 2.23 15.85
C LEU A 172 13.92 2.21 14.59
N ARG A 173 14.07 1.04 13.95
CA ARG A 173 14.67 0.91 12.62
C ARG A 173 13.64 0.24 11.71
N GLY A 174 13.46 0.75 10.50
CA GLY A 174 12.73 -0.02 9.50
C GLY A 174 13.52 -1.29 9.21
N ASP A 175 12.88 -2.46 9.31
CA ASP A 175 13.49 -3.73 8.88
C ASP A 175 13.80 -3.68 7.38
N THR A 176 12.84 -3.12 6.64
CA THR A 176 12.98 -2.73 5.24
C THR A 176 12.86 -1.23 5.05
N ILE A 177 13.61 -0.70 4.09
CA ILE A 177 13.48 0.69 3.62
C ILE A 177 12.09 0.90 3.00
N GLU A 178 11.52 -0.12 2.37
CA GLU A 178 10.32 -0.04 1.56
C GLU A 178 9.05 -0.59 2.24
N THR A 179 7.90 0.02 1.90
CA THR A 179 6.57 -0.51 2.22
C THR A 179 6.17 -1.57 1.20
N GLN A 180 5.91 -2.79 1.66
CA GLN A 180 5.51 -3.89 0.81
C GLN A 180 4.04 -3.75 0.42
N GLN A 181 3.75 -3.72 -0.89
CA GLN A 181 2.38 -3.69 -1.40
C GLN A 181 1.84 -5.11 -1.51
N ILE A 182 0.70 -5.38 -0.87
CA ILE A 182 0.04 -6.69 -0.87
C ILE A 182 -0.79 -6.82 -2.14
N ARG A 183 -0.13 -7.32 -3.19
CA ARG A 183 -0.70 -7.39 -4.55
C ARG A 183 -1.26 -8.75 -4.92
N LYS A 184 -0.82 -9.83 -4.25
CA LYS A 184 -1.23 -11.19 -4.62
C LYS A 184 -2.66 -11.45 -4.18
N ARG A 185 -3.51 -11.93 -5.10
CA ARG A 185 -4.92 -12.25 -4.81
C ARG A 185 -5.10 -13.16 -3.60
N ARG A 186 -4.22 -14.14 -3.40
CA ARG A 186 -4.28 -15.07 -2.25
C ARG A 186 -4.02 -14.37 -0.92
N GLU A 187 -2.99 -13.52 -0.85
CA GLU A 187 -2.68 -12.73 0.35
C GLU A 187 -3.81 -11.73 0.65
N ARG A 188 -4.35 -11.06 -0.38
CA ARG A 188 -5.50 -10.16 -0.23
C ARG A 188 -6.74 -10.89 0.32
N ARG A 189 -7.02 -12.11 -0.13
CA ARG A 189 -8.12 -12.93 0.42
C ARG A 189 -7.87 -13.39 1.85
N ARG A 190 -6.63 -13.74 2.19
CA ARG A 190 -6.24 -14.10 3.57
C ARG A 190 -6.53 -12.94 4.53
N LEU A 191 -6.16 -11.72 4.13
CA LEU A 191 -6.40 -10.53 4.93
C LEU A 191 -7.88 -10.22 5.13
N ILE A 192 -8.72 -10.45 4.10
CA ILE A 192 -10.18 -10.37 4.24
C ILE A 192 -10.69 -11.41 5.26
N SER A 193 -10.15 -12.63 5.24
CA SER A 193 -10.58 -13.66 6.18
C SER A 193 -10.13 -13.39 7.62
N GLU A 194 -8.98 -12.74 7.81
CA GLU A 194 -8.51 -12.29 9.12
C GLU A 194 -9.39 -11.13 9.63
N LEU A 195 -9.73 -10.16 8.79
CA LEU A 195 -10.67 -9.08 9.14
C LEU A 195 -12.06 -9.57 9.56
N LYS A 196 -12.58 -10.61 8.88
CA LYS A 196 -13.89 -11.19 9.18
C LYS A 196 -13.93 -11.99 10.50
N ARG A 197 -12.77 -12.33 11.06
CA ARG A 197 -12.69 -13.08 12.31
C ARG A 197 -12.77 -12.16 13.55
N ASP A 198 -12.48 -10.87 13.37
CA ASP A 198 -12.40 -9.86 14.43
C ASP A 198 -13.56 -8.83 14.39
N GLN A 199 -14.59 -9.07 13.57
CA GLN A 199 -15.90 -8.38 13.61
C GLN A 199 -16.92 -9.21 14.38
#